data_AF-J2T2Q9-F1
#
_entry.id   AF-J2T2Q9-F1
#
_cell.length_a   1.000
_cell.length_b   1.000
_cell.length_c   1.000
_cell.angle_alpha   90.00
_cell.angle_beta   90.00
_cell.angle_gamma   90.00
#
_symmetry.space_group_name_H-M   'P 1'
#
loop_
_entity.id
_entity.type
_entity.pdbx_description
1 polymer ?
#
loop_
_entity_poly.entity_id
_entity_poly.type
_entity_poly.pdbx_seq_one_letter_code
_entity_poly.pdbx_strand_id
1 'polypeptide(L)'
;MTATATPEDRVSIPRLPEGSCDCHFHVFDQARYPYGPYRHYTPQDAPLEDYLASCERFGVTRGVLIHPTVFGADHRSFEDILQRYPARLRGVAVVAPDTSDEDIERWHRLGARGTRITTIFAGDPDFEAIRRIADKVRPFGWHLQLLVDVVQRPRLVAQVRELGVDVVVDHLGHHEARPLLDSAGFANLRSQIAEGAVWAKLSAPYRVSAHCERDPLVQRIVDALSAANIHQLVWGTDWPHPHSPHAVPAEDRLVSLLHDWLPDLALRAQVLVQNPTRLYWANEAN
;
A
#
# COMPACT_ATOMS: atom_id res chain seq x y z
N MET A 1 -18.99 -29.02 -26.15
CA MET A 1 -19.36 -29.43 -24.79
C MET A 1 -18.69 -28.46 -23.83
N THR A 2 -19.44 -27.47 -23.41
CA THR A 2 -19.02 -26.46 -22.44
C THR A 2 -18.86 -27.13 -21.08
N ALA A 3 -17.62 -27.22 -20.60
CA ALA A 3 -17.35 -27.64 -19.24
C ALA A 3 -17.89 -26.55 -18.29
N THR A 4 -19.04 -26.83 -17.69
CA THR A 4 -19.57 -26.11 -16.55
C THR A 4 -18.59 -26.29 -15.40
N ALA A 5 -17.93 -25.21 -14.98
CA ALA A 5 -17.17 -25.18 -13.75
C ALA A 5 -18.08 -25.61 -12.60
N THR A 6 -17.66 -26.64 -11.86
CA THR A 6 -18.29 -27.05 -10.61
C THR A 6 -18.24 -25.90 -9.61
N PRO A 7 -19.28 -25.71 -8.78
CA PRO A 7 -19.23 -24.75 -7.68
C PRO A 7 -18.23 -25.31 -6.67
N GLU A 8 -16.97 -24.87 -6.76
CA GLU A 8 -16.06 -25.02 -5.63
C GLU A 8 -16.73 -24.35 -4.42
N ASP A 9 -16.80 -25.08 -3.31
CA ASP A 9 -17.30 -24.58 -2.03
C ASP A 9 -16.72 -23.20 -1.77
N ARG A 10 -17.52 -22.15 -2.01
CA ARG A 10 -17.17 -20.79 -1.63
C ARG A 10 -17.13 -20.78 -0.11
N VAL A 11 -15.94 -21.02 0.45
CA VAL A 11 -15.65 -20.79 1.86
C VAL A 11 -16.18 -19.40 2.18
N SER A 12 -17.17 -19.31 3.08
CA SER A 12 -17.68 -18.00 3.50
C SER A 12 -16.56 -17.31 4.26
N ILE A 13 -15.94 -16.32 3.63
CA ILE A 13 -14.87 -15.55 4.25
C ILE A 13 -15.52 -14.69 5.32
N PRO A 14 -15.02 -14.71 6.56
CA PRO A 14 -15.53 -13.80 7.58
C PRO A 14 -15.34 -12.35 7.11
N ARG A 15 -16.40 -11.55 7.15
CA ARG A 15 -16.31 -10.12 6.84
C ARG A 15 -15.30 -9.47 7.78
N LEU A 16 -14.59 -8.47 7.27
CA LEU A 16 -13.66 -7.67 8.04
C LEU A 16 -14.43 -6.78 9.06
N PRO A 17 -13.78 -6.35 10.15
CA PRO A 17 -14.38 -5.45 11.13
C PRO A 17 -15.02 -4.21 10.48
N GLU A 18 -16.09 -3.69 11.08
CA GLU A 18 -16.69 -2.44 10.63
C GLU A 18 -15.66 -1.30 10.65
N GLY A 19 -15.70 -0.44 9.64
CA GLY A 19 -14.74 0.65 9.50
C GLY A 19 -13.40 0.24 8.88
N SER A 20 -13.24 -1.02 8.45
CA SER A 20 -12.00 -1.49 7.82
C SER A 20 -11.56 -0.62 6.65
N CYS A 21 -10.26 -0.37 6.59
CA CYS A 21 -9.58 0.43 5.58
C CYS A 21 -8.60 -0.44 4.80
N ASP A 22 -8.73 -0.43 3.48
CA ASP A 22 -7.70 -0.93 2.57
C ASP A 22 -6.70 0.18 2.27
N CYS A 23 -5.51 0.11 2.87
CA CYS A 23 -4.51 1.17 2.75
C CYS A 23 -3.67 1.11 1.47
N HIS A 24 -3.98 0.25 0.51
CA HIS A 24 -3.23 0.18 -0.74
C HIS A 24 -4.05 -0.44 -1.87
N PHE A 25 -4.58 0.40 -2.75
CA PHE A 25 -5.14 -0.06 -4.03
C PHE A 25 -4.84 0.94 -5.16
N HIS A 26 -4.96 0.45 -6.39
CA HIS A 26 -4.78 1.19 -7.63
C HIS A 26 -6.06 1.09 -8.47
N VAL A 27 -6.30 2.04 -9.37
CA VAL A 27 -7.37 1.95 -10.37
C VAL A 27 -6.77 2.16 -11.74
N PHE A 28 -7.18 1.33 -12.70
CA PHE A 28 -6.75 1.40 -14.09
C PHE A 28 -7.97 1.52 -14.99
N ASP A 29 -8.09 2.64 -15.71
CA ASP A 29 -9.22 2.91 -16.60
C ASP A 29 -8.68 3.62 -17.85
N GLN A 30 -8.03 2.85 -18.73
CA GLN A 30 -7.37 3.39 -19.91
C GLN A 30 -8.35 4.11 -20.84
N ALA A 31 -9.60 3.65 -20.87
CA ALA A 31 -10.66 4.22 -21.70
C ALA A 31 -10.96 5.67 -21.33
N ARG A 32 -10.90 6.04 -20.04
CA ARG A 32 -11.14 7.42 -19.58
C ARG A 32 -9.86 8.21 -19.37
N TYR A 33 -8.79 7.56 -18.93
CA TYR A 33 -7.51 8.19 -18.63
C TYR A 33 -6.38 7.48 -19.38
N PRO A 34 -5.74 8.12 -20.38
CA PRO A 34 -4.70 7.46 -21.15
C PRO A 34 -3.46 7.18 -20.28
N TYR A 35 -2.84 6.02 -20.47
CA TYR A 35 -1.54 5.73 -19.87
C TYR A 35 -0.43 6.63 -20.43
N GLY A 36 0.54 6.94 -19.57
CA GLY A 36 1.73 7.68 -19.94
C GLY A 36 2.58 6.92 -20.98
N PRO A 37 3.33 7.64 -21.82
CA PRO A 37 4.18 7.04 -22.86
C PRO A 37 5.36 6.25 -22.27
N TYR A 38 5.84 6.64 -21.09
CA TYR A 38 6.94 5.98 -20.37
C TYR A 38 6.38 5.22 -19.18
N ARG A 39 6.41 3.88 -19.25
CA ARG A 39 5.93 2.98 -18.19
C ARG A 39 6.67 1.66 -18.23
N HIS A 40 6.94 1.08 -17.05
CA HIS A 40 7.64 -0.21 -16.93
C HIS A 40 6.75 -1.42 -17.28
N TYR A 41 5.43 -1.25 -17.23
CA TYR A 41 4.44 -2.27 -17.56
C TYR A 41 3.14 -1.64 -18.07
N THR A 42 2.27 -2.44 -18.70
CA THR A 42 0.92 -2.05 -19.08
C THR A 42 -0.08 -2.98 -18.38
N PRO A 43 -0.89 -2.49 -17.43
CA PRO A 43 -1.86 -3.30 -16.71
C PRO A 43 -3.11 -3.55 -17.56
N GLN A 44 -3.90 -4.53 -17.15
CA GLN A 44 -5.27 -4.66 -17.62
C GLN A 44 -6.14 -3.58 -16.98
N ASP A 45 -7.22 -3.19 -17.66
CA ASP A 45 -8.21 -2.29 -17.08
C ASP A 45 -8.85 -2.92 -15.84
N ALA A 46 -8.97 -2.11 -14.80
CA ALA A 46 -9.47 -2.44 -13.49
C ALA A 46 -10.16 -1.17 -12.93
N PRO A 47 -11.40 -0.92 -13.35
CA PRO A 47 -12.12 0.31 -13.02
C PRO A 47 -12.50 0.37 -11.53
N LEU A 48 -12.73 1.58 -11.02
CA LEU A 48 -13.05 1.80 -9.61
C LEU A 48 -14.29 1.02 -9.16
N GLU A 49 -15.27 0.86 -10.04
CA GLU A 49 -16.52 0.16 -9.75
C GLU A 49 -16.28 -1.31 -9.37
N ASP A 50 -15.31 -1.97 -9.99
CA ASP A 50 -14.93 -3.36 -9.67
C ASP A 50 -14.23 -3.45 -8.31
N TYR A 51 -13.38 -2.46 -8.00
CA TYR A 51 -12.78 -2.33 -6.67
C TYR A 51 -13.85 -2.16 -5.59
N LEU A 52 -14.82 -1.26 -5.81
CA LEU A 52 -15.88 -1.00 -4.83
C LEU A 52 -16.77 -2.22 -4.60
N ALA A 53 -17.07 -3.00 -5.65
CA ALA A 53 -17.78 -4.26 -5.54
C ALA A 53 -16.98 -5.30 -4.73
N SER A 54 -15.66 -5.34 -4.92
CA SER A 54 -14.75 -6.15 -4.11
C SER A 54 -14.79 -5.74 -2.63
N CYS A 55 -14.69 -4.44 -2.34
CA CYS A 55 -14.78 -3.90 -0.97
C CYS A 55 -16.09 -4.29 -0.27
N GLU A 56 -17.23 -4.20 -0.97
CA GLU A 56 -18.55 -4.55 -0.43
C GLU A 56 -18.60 -6.02 0.01
N ARG A 57 -18.04 -6.92 -0.80
CA ARG A 57 -17.95 -8.36 -0.49
C ARG A 57 -17.23 -8.61 0.83
N PHE A 58 -16.13 -7.90 1.11
CA PHE A 58 -15.31 -8.13 2.30
C PHE A 58 -15.64 -7.23 3.50
N GLY A 59 -16.46 -6.19 3.31
CA GLY A 59 -16.79 -5.22 4.37
C GLY A 59 -15.76 -4.11 4.53
N VAL A 60 -14.95 -3.82 3.50
CA VAL A 60 -14.05 -2.66 3.48
C VAL A 60 -14.86 -1.40 3.17
N THR A 61 -14.77 -0.40 4.05
CA THR A 61 -15.57 0.83 3.93
C THR A 61 -14.75 2.06 3.56
N ARG A 62 -13.44 2.02 3.83
CA ARG A 62 -12.48 3.09 3.58
C ARG A 62 -11.32 2.57 2.74
N GLY A 63 -10.64 3.46 2.02
CA GLY A 63 -9.53 3.08 1.17
C GLY A 63 -8.49 4.17 1.01
N VAL A 64 -7.27 3.77 0.66
CA VAL A 64 -6.19 4.68 0.28
C VAL A 64 -5.79 4.40 -1.16
N LEU A 65 -6.21 5.28 -2.06
CA LEU A 65 -5.90 5.23 -3.48
C LEU A 65 -4.43 5.62 -3.67
N ILE A 66 -3.67 4.75 -4.30
CA ILE A 66 -2.27 5.01 -4.64
C ILE A 66 -2.20 5.37 -6.11
N HIS A 67 -1.68 6.56 -6.43
CA HIS A 67 -1.50 7.00 -7.81
C HIS A 67 -0.62 6.01 -8.59
N PRO A 68 -1.12 5.36 -9.64
CA PRO A 68 -0.34 4.38 -10.38
C PRO A 68 0.68 5.03 -11.31
N THR A 69 1.92 4.55 -11.27
CA THR A 69 3.03 5.09 -12.08
C THR A 69 2.80 5.02 -13.59
N VAL A 70 1.89 4.16 -14.06
CA VAL A 70 1.53 4.01 -15.48
C VAL A 70 0.86 5.26 -16.07
N PHE A 71 0.30 6.13 -15.23
CA PHE A 71 -0.23 7.43 -15.66
C PHE A 71 0.84 8.55 -15.64
N GLY A 72 2.03 8.26 -15.09
CA GLY A 72 3.09 9.26 -14.94
C GLY A 72 2.62 10.47 -14.12
N ALA A 73 2.86 11.67 -14.64
CA ALA A 73 2.47 12.92 -13.99
C ALA A 73 0.96 13.25 -14.08
N ASP A 74 0.20 12.54 -14.92
CA ASP A 74 -1.23 12.79 -15.10
C ASP A 74 -2.05 12.22 -13.93
N HIS A 75 -2.39 13.09 -12.97
CA HIS A 75 -3.17 12.71 -11.78
C HIS A 75 -4.68 12.85 -11.98
N ARG A 76 -5.20 13.05 -13.21
CA ARG A 76 -6.66 13.28 -13.41
C ARG A 76 -7.53 12.15 -12.87
N SER A 77 -7.14 10.89 -13.09
CA SER A 77 -7.84 9.72 -12.52
C SER A 77 -7.86 9.78 -10.98
N PHE A 78 -6.72 10.10 -10.38
CA PHE A 78 -6.57 10.22 -8.94
C PHE A 78 -7.44 11.34 -8.35
N GLU A 79 -7.42 12.51 -8.98
CA GLU A 79 -8.22 13.67 -8.57
C GLU A 79 -9.73 13.38 -8.65
N ASP A 80 -10.19 12.83 -9.78
CA ASP A 80 -11.58 12.48 -10.02
C ASP A 80 -12.12 11.49 -8.98
N ILE A 81 -11.33 10.46 -8.64
CA ILE A 81 -11.76 9.42 -7.71
C ILE A 81 -11.85 9.96 -6.28
N LEU A 82 -10.86 10.74 -5.84
CA LEU A 82 -10.88 11.35 -4.51
C LEU A 82 -12.04 12.34 -4.36
N GLN A 83 -12.35 13.11 -5.41
CA GLN A 83 -13.47 14.04 -5.41
C GLN A 83 -14.83 13.34 -5.30
N ARG A 84 -14.98 12.14 -5.88
CA ARG A 84 -16.23 11.36 -5.80
C ARG A 84 -16.49 10.75 -4.42
N TYR A 85 -15.44 10.44 -3.66
CA TYR A 85 -15.55 9.73 -2.38
C TYR A 85 -14.72 10.35 -1.23
N PRO A 86 -14.84 11.66 -0.95
CA PRO A 86 -13.96 12.38 -0.04
C PRO A 86 -14.08 11.95 1.43
N ALA A 87 -15.21 11.37 1.84
CA ALA A 87 -15.38 10.82 3.19
C ALA A 87 -14.79 9.40 3.35
N ARG A 88 -14.63 8.66 2.24
CA ARG A 88 -14.23 7.24 2.25
C ARG A 88 -12.78 7.02 1.83
N LEU A 89 -12.26 7.87 0.95
CA LEU A 89 -10.96 7.69 0.33
C LEU A 89 -9.96 8.76 0.75
N ARG A 90 -8.74 8.34 1.06
CA ARG A 90 -7.54 9.20 1.09
C ARG A 90 -6.62 8.79 -0.05
N GLY A 91 -5.64 9.63 -0.35
CA GLY A 91 -4.76 9.42 -1.48
C GLY A 91 -3.28 9.44 -1.13
N VAL A 92 -2.49 8.72 -1.92
CA VAL A 92 -1.04 8.86 -2.01
C VAL A 92 -0.69 9.18 -3.46
N ALA A 93 -0.24 10.41 -3.70
CA ALA A 93 0.12 10.90 -5.03
C ALA A 93 1.54 10.45 -5.44
N VAL A 94 2.00 10.85 -6.62
CA VAL A 94 3.41 10.77 -7.01
C VAL A 94 3.93 12.19 -7.28
N VAL A 95 4.58 12.75 -6.27
CA VAL A 95 5.28 14.03 -6.34
C VAL A 95 6.68 13.81 -6.89
N ALA A 96 7.06 14.62 -7.87
CA ALA A 96 8.38 14.72 -8.44
C ALA A 96 9.05 16.06 -8.02
N PRO A 97 10.38 16.22 -8.18
CA PRO A 97 11.07 17.45 -7.81
C PRO A 97 10.53 18.71 -8.52
N ASP A 98 9.95 18.55 -9.70
CA ASP A 98 9.37 19.61 -10.55
C ASP A 98 7.84 19.76 -10.42
N THR A 99 7.19 18.94 -9.58
CA THR A 99 5.75 19.12 -9.28
C THR A 99 5.50 20.50 -8.68
N SER A 100 4.49 21.21 -9.15
CA SER A 100 4.18 22.55 -8.64
C SER A 100 3.63 22.49 -7.21
N ASP A 101 3.83 23.55 -6.42
CA ASP A 101 3.21 23.63 -5.09
C ASP A 101 1.68 23.69 -5.20
N GLU A 102 1.15 24.31 -6.26
CA GLU A 102 -0.29 24.39 -6.54
C GLU A 102 -0.93 23.00 -6.75
N ASP A 103 -0.24 22.09 -7.44
CA ASP A 103 -0.71 20.71 -7.60
C ASP A 103 -0.74 19.97 -6.26
N ILE A 104 0.29 20.12 -5.43
CA ILE A 104 0.36 19.49 -4.10
C ILE A 104 -0.75 20.02 -3.20
N GLU A 105 -0.97 21.35 -3.19
CA GLU A 105 -2.08 21.98 -2.46
C GLU A 105 -3.44 21.49 -2.95
N ARG A 106 -3.62 21.35 -4.27
CA ARG A 106 -4.85 20.80 -4.87
C ARG A 106 -5.08 19.36 -4.40
N TRP A 107 -4.07 18.49 -4.49
CA TRP A 107 -4.18 17.10 -4.04
C TRP A 107 -4.42 16.98 -2.53
N HIS A 108 -3.79 17.84 -1.72
CA HIS A 108 -4.00 17.87 -0.28
C HIS A 108 -5.47 18.15 0.06
N ARG A 109 -6.07 19.16 -0.59
CA ARG A 109 -7.49 19.51 -0.43
C ARG A 109 -8.42 18.39 -0.87
N LEU A 110 -8.05 17.62 -1.89
CA LEU A 110 -8.80 16.45 -2.35
C LEU A 110 -8.68 15.24 -1.41
N GLY A 111 -7.73 15.25 -0.46
CA GLY A 111 -7.55 14.18 0.52
C GLY A 111 -6.26 13.38 0.39
N ALA A 112 -5.31 13.82 -0.43
CA ALA A 112 -3.98 13.22 -0.42
C ALA A 112 -3.24 13.48 0.90
N ARG A 113 -2.52 12.47 1.40
CA ARG A 113 -1.81 12.47 2.70
C ARG A 113 -0.40 11.91 2.60
N GLY A 114 0.06 11.61 1.39
CA GLY A 114 1.39 11.06 1.17
C GLY A 114 1.79 11.13 -0.29
N THR A 115 3.07 10.87 -0.53
CA THR A 115 3.59 10.63 -1.87
C THR A 115 4.37 9.32 -1.91
N ARG A 116 4.24 8.58 -3.02
CA ARG A 116 4.92 7.29 -3.20
C ARG A 116 6.24 7.47 -3.94
N ILE A 117 7.28 6.81 -3.44
CA ILE A 117 8.60 6.72 -4.05
C ILE A 117 8.88 5.25 -4.32
N THR A 118 9.16 4.93 -5.58
CA THR A 118 9.62 3.60 -5.99
C THR A 118 11.13 3.61 -6.12
N THR A 119 11.81 2.55 -5.67
CA THR A 119 13.29 2.43 -5.70
C THR A 119 13.80 1.08 -6.22
N ILE A 120 12.91 0.29 -6.82
CA ILE A 120 13.17 -1.07 -7.32
C ILE A 120 13.23 -1.15 -8.86
N PHE A 121 12.97 -0.06 -9.57
CA PHE A 121 13.06 0.02 -11.03
C PHE A 121 14.26 0.86 -11.48
N ALA A 122 14.70 0.61 -12.72
CA ALA A 122 15.75 1.42 -13.33
C ALA A 122 15.25 2.84 -13.64
N GLY A 123 15.99 3.86 -13.21
CA GLY A 123 15.63 5.27 -13.40
C GLY A 123 14.88 5.91 -12.22
N ASP A 124 14.70 5.16 -11.13
CA ASP A 124 14.11 5.66 -9.89
C ASP A 124 14.91 6.82 -9.26
N PRO A 125 14.26 7.71 -8.51
CA PRO A 125 14.89 8.91 -7.96
C PRO A 125 16.09 8.57 -7.05
N ASP A 126 17.15 9.36 -7.19
CA ASP A 126 18.27 9.34 -6.25
C ASP A 126 17.88 9.97 -4.91
N PHE A 127 18.76 9.86 -3.91
CA PHE A 127 18.46 10.36 -2.57
C PHE A 127 18.27 11.88 -2.52
N GLU A 128 18.93 12.64 -3.39
CA GLU A 128 18.77 14.10 -3.47
C GLU A 128 17.39 14.48 -4.02
N ALA A 129 16.88 13.73 -5.01
CA ALA A 129 15.51 13.87 -5.48
C ALA A 129 14.50 13.50 -4.37
N ILE A 130 14.74 12.42 -3.61
CA ILE A 130 13.90 12.06 -2.45
C ILE A 130 13.88 13.19 -1.41
N ARG A 131 15.03 13.80 -1.12
CA ARG A 131 15.13 14.95 -0.20
C ARG A 131 14.30 16.13 -0.67
N ARG A 132 14.36 16.48 -1.96
CA ARG A 132 13.55 17.57 -2.54
C ARG A 132 12.05 17.26 -2.47
N ILE A 133 11.66 16.02 -2.74
CA ILE A 133 10.27 15.58 -2.62
C ILE A 133 9.80 15.70 -1.16
N ALA A 134 10.62 15.25 -0.19
CA ALA A 134 10.33 15.38 1.24
C ALA A 134 10.12 16.84 1.64
N ASP A 135 10.99 17.74 1.19
CA ASP A 135 10.88 19.19 1.47
C ASP A 135 9.56 19.79 0.98
N LYS A 136 9.05 19.34 -0.18
CA LYS A 136 7.78 19.84 -0.75
C LYS A 136 6.55 19.35 0.00
N VAL A 137 6.56 18.11 0.49
CA VAL A 137 5.35 17.50 1.10
C VAL A 137 5.31 17.65 2.63
N ARG A 138 6.46 17.89 3.27
CA ARG A 138 6.57 18.07 4.72
C ARG A 138 5.67 19.17 5.30
N PRO A 139 5.50 20.36 4.69
CA PRO A 139 4.57 21.39 5.19
C PRO A 139 3.10 20.92 5.26
N PHE A 140 2.74 19.89 4.49
CA PHE A 140 1.39 19.32 4.45
C PHE A 140 1.20 18.16 5.44
N GLY A 141 2.23 17.81 6.21
CA GLY A 141 2.22 16.65 7.10
C GLY A 141 2.08 15.31 6.35
N TRP A 142 2.51 15.27 5.09
CA TRP A 142 2.45 14.06 4.27
C TRP A 142 3.56 13.07 4.64
N HIS A 143 3.25 11.77 4.56
CA HIS A 143 4.25 10.71 4.65
C HIS A 143 4.90 10.42 3.29
N LEU A 144 6.10 9.84 3.34
CA LEU A 144 6.73 9.18 2.20
C LEU A 144 6.44 7.68 2.24
N GLN A 145 5.73 7.19 1.23
CA GLN A 145 5.46 5.77 1.05
C GLN A 145 6.56 5.16 0.15
N LEU A 146 7.34 4.23 0.68
CA LEU A 146 8.49 3.63 0.00
C LEU A 146 8.15 2.23 -0.51
N LEU A 147 8.18 2.06 -1.82
CA LEU A 147 8.37 0.76 -2.45
C LEU A 147 9.88 0.51 -2.57
N VAL A 148 10.42 -0.24 -1.61
CA VAL A 148 11.85 -0.49 -1.43
C VAL A 148 12.10 -1.95 -1.09
N ASP A 149 13.11 -2.54 -1.73
CA ASP A 149 13.71 -3.80 -1.27
C ASP A 149 14.66 -3.48 -0.10
N VAL A 150 14.22 -3.79 1.12
CA VAL A 150 15.00 -3.46 2.32
C VAL A 150 16.26 -4.29 2.46
N VAL A 151 16.36 -5.45 1.80
CA VAL A 151 17.56 -6.28 1.79
C VAL A 151 18.64 -5.62 0.95
N GLN A 152 18.27 -5.09 -0.22
CA GLN A 152 19.19 -4.40 -1.12
C GLN A 152 19.54 -2.98 -0.65
N ARG A 153 18.62 -2.29 0.04
CA ARG A 153 18.79 -0.92 0.53
C ARG A 153 18.58 -0.80 2.04
N PRO A 154 19.40 -1.45 2.88
CA PRO A 154 19.15 -1.62 4.33
C PRO A 154 19.18 -0.33 5.15
N ARG A 155 19.66 0.78 4.58
CA ARG A 155 19.74 2.09 5.24
C ARG A 155 18.70 3.10 4.74
N LEU A 156 18.07 2.86 3.60
CA LEU A 156 17.27 3.89 2.93
C LEU A 156 16.11 4.38 3.81
N VAL A 157 15.38 3.47 4.45
CA VAL A 157 14.26 3.83 5.33
C VAL A 157 14.70 4.78 6.46
N ALA A 158 15.85 4.50 7.09
CA ALA A 158 16.39 5.34 8.16
C ALA A 158 16.86 6.71 7.63
N GLN A 159 17.51 6.74 6.46
CA GLN A 159 17.94 7.98 5.82
C GLN A 159 16.75 8.87 5.42
N VAL A 160 15.65 8.27 4.93
CA VAL A 160 14.43 9.02 4.59
C VAL A 160 13.76 9.58 5.84
N ARG A 161 13.74 8.81 6.94
CA ARG A 161 13.23 9.27 8.24
C ARG A 161 13.97 10.52 8.75
N GLU A 162 15.28 10.60 8.55
CA GLU A 162 16.10 11.77 8.94
C GLU A 162 15.69 13.07 8.23
N LEU A 163 14.86 12.99 7.19
CA LEU A 163 14.30 14.15 6.49
C LEU A 163 13.12 14.80 7.22
N GLY A 164 12.70 14.24 8.37
CA GLY A 164 11.65 14.83 9.21
C GLY A 164 10.24 14.63 8.65
N VAL A 165 9.99 13.50 8.00
CA VAL A 165 8.68 13.07 7.48
C VAL A 165 8.36 11.67 7.99
N ASP A 166 7.06 11.37 8.11
CA ASP A 166 6.62 10.00 8.38
C ASP A 166 6.97 9.09 7.20
N VAL A 167 7.30 7.83 7.48
CA VAL A 167 7.67 6.85 6.45
C VAL A 167 6.76 5.63 6.53
N VAL A 168 6.24 5.20 5.38
CA VAL A 168 5.42 3.99 5.23
C VAL A 168 6.13 3.04 4.27
N VAL A 169 6.49 1.83 4.71
CA VAL A 169 7.13 0.82 3.86
C VAL A 169 6.08 -0.10 3.25
N ASP A 170 6.10 -0.24 1.92
CA ASP A 170 5.18 -1.10 1.19
C ASP A 170 5.55 -2.60 1.32
N HIS A 171 4.53 -3.44 1.19
CA HIS A 171 4.62 -4.88 0.90
C HIS A 171 5.64 -5.67 1.76
N LEU A 172 5.53 -5.56 3.08
CA LEU A 172 6.36 -6.31 4.05
C LEU A 172 7.88 -6.03 3.95
N GLY A 173 8.32 -5.03 3.19
CA GLY A 173 9.74 -4.75 2.91
C GLY A 173 10.28 -5.35 1.60
N HIS A 174 9.42 -5.96 0.79
CA HIS A 174 9.64 -6.32 -0.62
C HIS A 174 10.94 -7.10 -0.92
N HIS A 175 11.03 -8.35 -0.44
CA HIS A 175 12.07 -9.30 -0.82
C HIS A 175 11.61 -10.74 -0.56
N GLU A 176 12.24 -11.74 -1.18
CA GLU A 176 11.93 -13.16 -0.93
C GLU A 176 12.00 -13.51 0.57
N ALA A 177 11.02 -14.27 1.06
CA ALA A 177 10.73 -14.35 2.49
C ALA A 177 11.90 -14.85 3.36
N ARG A 178 12.65 -15.85 2.90
CA ARG A 178 13.83 -16.37 3.63
C ARG A 178 14.94 -15.31 3.72
N PRO A 179 15.52 -14.82 2.61
CA PRO A 179 16.59 -13.82 2.70
C PRO A 179 16.14 -12.51 3.37
N LEU A 180 14.86 -12.15 3.28
CA LEU A 180 14.30 -11.02 4.02
C LEU A 180 14.45 -11.21 5.53
N LEU A 181 13.93 -12.32 6.08
CA LEU A 181 13.97 -12.62 7.52
C LEU A 181 15.38 -12.62 8.10
N ASP A 182 16.36 -13.06 7.31
CA ASP A 182 17.76 -13.18 7.73
C ASP A 182 18.58 -11.89 7.49
N SER A 183 17.97 -10.85 6.91
CA SER A 183 18.67 -9.63 6.51
C SER A 183 18.81 -8.58 7.62
N ALA A 184 19.90 -7.82 7.56
CA ALA A 184 20.06 -6.61 8.36
C ALA A 184 19.00 -5.54 8.03
N GLY A 185 18.54 -5.47 6.77
CA GLY A 185 17.51 -4.54 6.33
C GLY A 185 16.17 -4.77 7.03
N PHE A 186 15.73 -6.02 7.14
CA PHE A 186 14.51 -6.37 7.86
C PHE A 186 14.66 -6.14 9.38
N ALA A 187 15.83 -6.45 9.95
CA ALA A 187 16.13 -6.13 11.35
C ALA A 187 16.04 -4.62 11.63
N ASN A 188 16.59 -3.79 10.73
CA ASN A 188 16.49 -2.33 10.81
C ASN A 188 15.05 -1.83 10.68
N LEU A 189 14.27 -2.40 9.76
CA LEU A 189 12.84 -2.07 9.63
C LEU A 189 12.08 -2.38 10.92
N ARG A 190 12.29 -3.57 11.50
CA ARG A 190 11.67 -3.97 12.77
C ARG A 190 12.04 -3.06 13.92
N SER A 191 13.31 -2.65 14.03
CA SER A 191 13.74 -1.70 15.08
C SER A 191 12.99 -0.38 14.97
N GLN A 192 12.89 0.18 13.76
CA GLN A 192 12.22 1.47 13.55
C GLN A 192 10.70 1.39 13.76
N ILE A 193 10.09 0.24 13.47
CA ILE A 193 8.68 -0.05 13.81
C ILE A 193 8.51 -0.13 15.33
N ALA A 194 9.40 -0.83 16.04
CA ALA A 194 9.38 -0.92 17.50
C ALA A 194 9.51 0.46 18.17
N GLU A 195 10.31 1.36 17.61
CA GLU A 195 10.45 2.76 18.04
C GLU A 195 9.20 3.61 17.77
N GLY A 196 8.23 3.13 16.99
CA GLY A 196 7.07 3.93 16.57
C GLY A 196 7.39 4.94 15.47
N ALA A 197 8.55 4.81 14.82
CA ALA A 197 9.09 5.83 13.91
C ALA A 197 8.80 5.55 12.42
N VAL A 198 8.44 4.31 12.08
CA VAL A 198 8.14 3.87 10.71
C VAL A 198 6.87 3.03 10.72
N TRP A 199 6.08 3.11 9.66
CA TRP A 199 4.92 2.27 9.40
C TRP A 199 5.27 1.19 8.36
N ALA A 200 4.57 0.06 8.39
CA ALA A 200 4.68 -0.95 7.34
C ALA A 200 3.30 -1.47 6.90
N LYS A 201 3.19 -1.79 5.61
CA LYS A 201 1.98 -2.37 5.02
C LYS A 201 2.06 -3.89 4.98
N LEU A 202 1.12 -4.56 5.66
CA LEU A 202 0.79 -5.96 5.46
C LEU A 202 -0.01 -6.07 4.16
N SER A 203 0.69 -6.27 3.04
CA SER A 203 0.08 -6.25 1.71
C SER A 203 0.89 -7.09 0.73
N ALA A 204 0.25 -7.51 -0.36
CA ALA A 204 0.88 -8.19 -1.49
C ALA A 204 1.86 -9.32 -1.10
N PRO A 205 1.45 -10.31 -0.28
CA PRO A 205 2.36 -11.35 0.18
C PRO A 205 2.89 -12.23 -0.97
N TYR A 206 2.20 -12.25 -2.11
CA TYR A 206 2.68 -12.86 -3.35
C TYR A 206 3.92 -12.17 -3.95
N ARG A 207 4.38 -11.04 -3.40
CA ARG A 207 5.65 -10.39 -3.79
C ARG A 207 6.83 -10.87 -2.95
N VAL A 208 6.59 -11.58 -1.84
CA VAL A 208 7.63 -12.15 -0.98
C VAL A 208 7.69 -13.67 -1.03
N SER A 209 6.66 -14.32 -1.58
CA SER A 209 6.61 -15.77 -1.80
C SER A 209 5.62 -16.13 -2.90
N ALA A 210 6.04 -16.95 -3.87
CA ALA A 210 5.16 -17.52 -4.90
C ALA A 210 4.09 -18.48 -4.36
N HIS A 211 4.22 -18.89 -3.09
CA HIS A 211 3.29 -19.79 -2.40
C HIS A 211 2.76 -19.15 -1.12
N CYS A 212 2.53 -17.84 -1.14
CA CYS A 212 2.22 -17.02 0.02
C CYS A 212 1.04 -17.52 0.87
N GLU A 213 0.08 -18.25 0.28
CA GLU A 213 -1.05 -18.85 1.02
C GLU A 213 -0.64 -19.94 2.03
N ARG A 214 0.49 -20.60 1.78
CA ARG A 214 0.94 -21.78 2.53
C ARG A 214 2.38 -21.70 3.01
N ASP A 215 3.09 -20.64 2.66
CA ASP A 215 4.48 -20.45 3.05
C ASP A 215 4.54 -19.92 4.50
N PRO A 216 5.02 -20.73 5.46
CA PRO A 216 5.08 -20.32 6.86
C PRO A 216 6.04 -19.14 7.09
N LEU A 217 6.93 -18.83 6.15
CA LEU A 217 7.83 -17.67 6.27
C LEU A 217 7.08 -16.35 6.13
N VAL A 218 5.98 -16.31 5.38
CA VAL A 218 5.12 -15.12 5.28
C VAL A 218 4.49 -14.83 6.64
N GLN A 219 3.93 -15.84 7.32
CA GLN A 219 3.42 -15.70 8.68
C GLN A 219 4.53 -15.22 9.63
N ARG A 220 5.73 -15.80 9.56
CA ARG A 220 6.86 -15.38 10.42
C ARG A 220 7.28 -13.93 10.20
N ILE A 221 7.20 -13.41 8.98
CA ILE A 221 7.44 -11.99 8.70
C ILE A 221 6.37 -11.13 9.39
N VAL A 222 5.10 -11.48 9.23
CA VAL A 222 3.98 -10.76 9.85
C VAL A 222 4.04 -10.80 11.37
N ASP A 223 4.35 -11.95 11.96
CA ASP A 223 4.56 -12.11 13.41
C ASP A 223 5.70 -11.22 13.89
N ALA A 224 6.82 -11.21 13.17
CA ALA A 224 8.00 -10.45 13.56
C ALA A 224 7.78 -8.92 13.49
N LEU A 225 6.95 -8.45 12.54
CA LEU A 225 6.52 -7.06 12.45
C LEU A 225 5.47 -6.73 13.54
N SER A 226 4.50 -7.60 13.74
CA SER A 226 3.41 -7.42 14.72
C SER A 226 3.94 -7.38 16.14
N ALA A 227 4.88 -8.26 16.47
CA ALA A 227 5.58 -8.29 17.74
C ALA A 227 6.49 -7.07 17.95
N ALA A 228 6.99 -6.45 16.87
CA ALA A 228 7.77 -5.22 16.99
C ALA A 228 6.88 -4.05 17.42
N ASN A 229 5.79 -3.79 16.69
CA ASN A 229 4.76 -2.83 17.10
C ASN A 229 3.50 -2.94 16.22
N ILE A 230 2.45 -3.60 16.71
CA ILE A 230 1.18 -3.72 15.99
C ILE A 230 0.52 -2.37 15.68
N HIS A 231 0.81 -1.31 16.44
CA HIS A 231 0.23 0.02 16.21
C HIS A 231 0.84 0.74 15.00
N GLN A 232 1.96 0.25 14.45
CA GLN A 232 2.62 0.81 13.26
C GLN A 232 2.33 0.00 11.99
N LEU A 233 1.38 -0.93 12.04
CA LEU A 233 1.04 -1.77 10.90
C LEU A 233 -0.31 -1.38 10.31
N VAL A 234 -0.37 -1.28 8.99
CA VAL A 234 -1.63 -1.15 8.24
C VAL A 234 -1.74 -2.28 7.22
N TRP A 235 -2.94 -2.58 6.76
CA TRP A 235 -3.16 -3.61 5.74
C TRP A 235 -3.61 -3.00 4.42
N GLY A 236 -3.30 -3.65 3.30
CA GLY A 236 -3.85 -3.27 2.00
C GLY A 236 -3.87 -4.44 1.02
N THR A 237 -4.80 -4.38 0.07
CA THR A 237 -5.03 -5.44 -0.94
C THR A 237 -3.92 -5.49 -1.98
N ASP A 238 -3.34 -4.34 -2.31
CA ASP A 238 -2.57 -4.10 -3.53
C ASP A 238 -3.40 -4.38 -4.80
N TRP A 239 -4.74 -4.33 -4.70
CA TRP A 239 -5.66 -4.51 -5.84
C TRP A 239 -5.32 -3.50 -6.95
N PRO A 240 -5.34 -3.90 -8.24
CA PRO A 240 -5.68 -5.21 -8.80
C PRO A 240 -4.45 -6.10 -9.03
N HIS A 241 -3.43 -5.99 -8.18
CA HIS A 241 -2.20 -6.78 -8.17
C HIS A 241 -1.31 -6.58 -9.42
N PRO A 242 -1.02 -5.32 -9.81
CA PRO A 242 -0.28 -5.03 -11.03
C PRO A 242 1.15 -5.54 -10.95
N HIS A 243 1.70 -5.98 -12.10
CA HIS A 243 3.12 -6.33 -12.24
C HIS A 243 3.59 -7.32 -11.15
N SER A 244 2.78 -8.34 -10.84
CA SER A 244 3.17 -9.40 -9.94
C SER A 244 4.17 -10.36 -10.64
N PRO A 245 5.29 -10.72 -10.00
CA PRO A 245 6.23 -11.71 -10.54
C PRO A 245 5.70 -13.15 -10.42
N HIS A 246 4.65 -13.34 -9.63
CA HIS A 246 4.06 -14.65 -9.32
C HIS A 246 2.57 -14.67 -9.62
N ALA A 247 2.02 -15.88 -9.76
CA ALA A 247 0.58 -16.07 -9.81
C ALA A 247 -0.06 -15.48 -8.55
N VAL A 248 -1.08 -14.66 -8.74
CA VAL A 248 -1.78 -13.98 -7.65
C VAL A 248 -2.94 -14.87 -7.21
N PRO A 249 -3.03 -15.23 -5.91
CA PRO A 249 -4.20 -15.92 -5.38
C PRO A 249 -5.48 -15.11 -5.60
N ALA A 250 -6.63 -15.78 -5.59
CA ALA A 250 -7.90 -15.08 -5.64
C ALA A 250 -8.05 -14.12 -4.43
N GLU A 251 -8.74 -13.00 -4.65
CA GLU A 251 -8.89 -11.93 -3.65
C GLU A 251 -9.43 -12.45 -2.31
N ASP A 252 -10.33 -13.44 -2.36
CA ASP A 252 -10.87 -14.06 -1.17
C ASP A 252 -9.83 -14.79 -0.33
N ARG A 253 -8.88 -15.45 -0.97
CA ARG A 253 -7.74 -16.09 -0.31
C ARG A 253 -6.82 -15.06 0.30
N LEU A 254 -6.50 -13.98 -0.43
CA LEU A 254 -5.66 -12.90 0.08
C LEU A 254 -6.26 -12.22 1.31
N VAL A 255 -7.56 -11.92 1.28
CA VAL A 255 -8.27 -11.36 2.44
C VAL A 255 -8.36 -12.37 3.58
N SER A 256 -8.54 -13.67 3.27
CA SER A 256 -8.58 -14.73 4.29
C SER A 256 -7.28 -14.86 5.08
N LEU A 257 -6.11 -14.64 4.43
CA LEU A 257 -4.81 -14.68 5.11
C LEU A 257 -4.71 -13.71 6.28
N LEU A 258 -5.46 -12.61 6.27
CA LEU A 258 -5.48 -11.68 7.40
C LEU A 258 -6.05 -12.32 8.67
N HIS A 259 -7.00 -13.24 8.54
CA HIS A 259 -7.57 -13.98 9.67
C HIS A 259 -6.57 -15.00 10.23
N ASP A 260 -5.70 -15.55 9.39
CA ASP A 260 -4.62 -16.44 9.80
C ASP A 260 -3.47 -15.64 10.47
N TRP A 261 -3.09 -14.52 9.86
CA TRP A 261 -2.02 -13.65 10.35
C TRP A 261 -2.34 -13.01 11.69
N LEU A 262 -3.58 -12.55 11.85
CA LEU A 262 -4.07 -11.87 13.04
C LEU A 262 -5.37 -12.56 13.48
N PRO A 263 -5.32 -13.68 14.22
CA PRO A 263 -6.52 -14.43 14.61
C PRO A 263 -7.38 -13.67 15.64
N ASP A 264 -6.76 -12.77 16.41
CA ASP A 264 -7.43 -11.90 17.39
C ASP A 264 -8.17 -10.75 16.69
N LEU A 265 -9.46 -10.60 17.01
CA LEU A 265 -10.32 -9.57 16.43
C LEU A 265 -9.87 -8.15 16.78
N ALA A 266 -9.40 -7.91 18.00
CA ALA A 266 -8.93 -6.60 18.44
C ALA A 266 -7.64 -6.21 17.71
N LEU A 267 -6.71 -7.16 17.50
CA LEU A 267 -5.51 -6.90 16.70
C LEU A 267 -5.85 -6.63 15.23
N ARG A 268 -6.79 -7.39 14.63
CA ARG A 268 -7.29 -7.07 13.28
C ARG A 268 -7.91 -5.68 13.22
N ALA A 269 -8.76 -5.33 14.18
CA ALA A 269 -9.35 -4.00 14.25
C ALA A 269 -8.25 -2.93 14.34
N GLN A 270 -7.23 -3.12 15.19
CA GLN A 270 -6.10 -2.20 15.32
C GLN A 270 -5.46 -1.90 13.96
N VAL A 271 -5.14 -2.93 13.17
CA VAL A 271 -4.48 -2.81 11.86
C VAL A 271 -5.39 -2.28 10.76
N LEU A 272 -6.69 -2.62 10.79
CA LEU A 272 -7.65 -2.26 9.75
C LEU A 272 -8.40 -0.96 10.00
N VAL A 273 -8.50 -0.52 11.26
CA VAL A 273 -9.39 0.56 11.67
C VAL A 273 -8.62 1.67 12.38
N GLN A 274 -8.05 1.41 13.55
CA GLN A 274 -7.43 2.45 14.37
C GLN A 274 -6.15 2.99 13.73
N ASN A 275 -5.27 2.12 13.26
CA ASN A 275 -4.00 2.52 12.63
C ASN A 275 -4.20 3.34 11.36
N PRO A 276 -5.04 2.92 10.39
CA PRO A 276 -5.32 3.74 9.21
C PRO A 276 -5.98 5.08 9.56
N THR A 277 -6.85 5.11 10.57
CA THR A 277 -7.47 6.38 11.04
C THR A 277 -6.40 7.34 11.52
N ARG A 278 -5.46 6.86 12.36
CA ARG A 278 -4.35 7.67 12.87
C ARG A 278 -3.43 8.15 11.75
N LEU A 279 -3.13 7.30 10.77
CA LEU A 279 -2.18 7.62 9.71
C LEU A 279 -2.76 8.55 8.64
N TYR A 280 -4.04 8.41 8.27
CA TYR A 280 -4.60 9.09 7.10
C TYR A 280 -5.74 10.07 7.41
N TRP A 281 -6.37 10.00 8.60
CA TRP A 281 -7.55 10.82 8.97
C TRP A 281 -7.37 11.67 10.24
N ALA A 282 -6.26 11.57 10.98
CA ALA A 282 -6.08 12.26 12.26
C ALA A 282 -6.19 13.80 12.20
N ASN A 283 -5.90 14.40 11.04
CA ASN A 283 -5.87 15.86 10.88
C ASN A 283 -7.24 16.49 10.54
N GLU A 284 -8.34 15.76 10.71
CA GLU A 284 -9.70 16.23 10.39
C GLU A 284 -10.53 16.61 11.62
N ALA A 285 -9.96 16.48 12.81
CA ALA A 285 -10.50 17.06 14.03
C ALA A 285 -9.90 18.46 14.25
N ASN A 286 -10.42 19.45 13.50
CA ASN A 286 -10.41 20.86 13.87
C ASN A 286 -11.58 21.59 13.20
#